data_AF-A0A166I4U5-F1
#
_entry.id   AF-A0A166I4U5-F1
#
_cell.length_a   1.000
_cell.length_b   1.000
_cell.length_c   1.000
_cell.angle_alpha   90.00
_cell.angle_beta   90.00
_cell.angle_gamma   90.00
#
_symmetry.space_group_name_H-M   'P 1'
#
loop_
_entity.id
_entity.type
_entity.pdbx_description
1 polymer ?
#
loop_
_entity_poly.entity_id
_entity_poly.type
_entity_poly.pdbx_seq_one_letter_code
_entity_poly.pdbx_strand_id
1 'polypeptide(L)'
;MLDRLQSGQERQRRFVSDASHELRSPVAALRQTAEVALAHPDRLDSVRLATTVAQESVRLGGLIEGLLLLARADEARLVVTAAPVDLDDLALLEVRRLRDSGVLVDASGVSPVQVVADEALLSRALRNLVDNAVRHRVSRLALTCRSDGAEAVLAVDDDGPGIPDAERERVLERFVRLDEGRARDAGGSGLGLAIVAGIAAAHGGRVIVGGSALGGARVEVRVPLARG
;
A
#
# COMPACT_ATOMS: atom_id res chain seq x y z
N MET A 1 15.60 -23.08 19.42
CA MET A 1 14.84 -23.67 18.28
C MET A 1 13.34 -23.69 18.59
N LEU A 2 12.92 -23.99 19.82
CA LEU A 2 11.54 -23.83 20.30
C LEU A 2 11.03 -22.37 20.24
N ASP A 3 11.84 -21.38 20.62
CA ASP A 3 11.44 -19.96 20.57
C ASP A 3 11.17 -19.44 19.14
N ARG A 4 11.85 -20.00 18.13
CA ARG A 4 11.60 -19.67 16.71
C ARG A 4 10.28 -20.26 16.20
N LEU A 5 9.91 -21.45 16.67
CA LEU A 5 8.65 -22.09 16.33
C LEU A 5 7.46 -21.43 17.05
N GLN A 6 7.62 -21.08 18.33
CA GLN A 6 6.60 -20.36 19.11
C GLN A 6 6.35 -18.95 18.55
N SER A 7 7.40 -18.17 18.26
CA SER A 7 7.25 -16.85 17.64
C SER A 7 6.66 -16.89 16.23
N GLY A 8 6.90 -17.95 15.46
CA GLY A 8 6.23 -18.17 14.16
C GLY A 8 4.73 -18.43 14.32
N GLN A 9 4.35 -19.33 15.24
CA GLN A 9 2.94 -19.65 15.50
C GLN A 9 2.15 -18.47 16.07
N GLU A 10 2.74 -17.66 16.95
CA GLU A 10 2.11 -16.47 17.50
C GLU A 10 1.89 -15.37 16.45
N ARG A 11 2.83 -15.20 15.52
CA ARG A 11 2.67 -14.28 14.38
C ARG A 11 1.56 -14.76 13.44
N GLN A 12 1.50 -16.05 13.16
CA GLN A 12 0.43 -16.64 12.35
C GLN A 12 -0.95 -16.47 13.00
N ARG A 13 -1.06 -16.70 14.32
CA ARG A 13 -2.32 -16.52 15.05
C ARG A 13 -2.78 -15.06 15.07
N ARG A 14 -1.86 -14.13 15.32
CA ARG A 14 -2.15 -12.68 15.25
C ARG A 14 -2.60 -12.30 13.84
N PHE A 15 -1.88 -12.74 12.81
CA PHE A 15 -2.23 -12.50 11.41
C PHE A 15 -3.66 -12.95 11.07
N VAL A 16 -4.05 -14.17 11.46
CA VAL A 16 -5.41 -14.68 11.21
C VAL A 16 -6.47 -13.87 11.98
N SER A 17 -6.18 -13.50 13.22
CA SER A 17 -7.07 -12.68 14.04
C SER A 17 -7.30 -11.30 13.41
N ASP A 18 -6.22 -10.61 13.07
CA ASP A 18 -6.26 -9.25 12.51
C ASP A 18 -6.92 -9.25 11.13
N ALA A 19 -6.59 -10.24 10.28
CA ALA A 19 -7.26 -10.44 9.00
C ALA A 19 -8.78 -10.64 9.16
N SER A 20 -9.19 -11.43 10.15
CA SER A 20 -10.61 -11.66 10.44
C SER A 20 -11.34 -10.39 10.88
N HIS A 21 -10.66 -9.54 11.66
CA HIS A 21 -11.21 -8.25 12.06
C HIS A 21 -11.36 -7.27 10.89
N GLU A 22 -10.32 -7.14 10.06
CA GLU A 22 -10.34 -6.25 8.89
C GLU A 22 -11.35 -6.69 7.82
N LEU A 23 -11.57 -8.01 7.64
CA LEU A 23 -12.60 -8.54 6.73
C LEU A 23 -14.03 -8.36 7.29
N ARG A 24 -14.20 -8.32 8.62
CA ARG A 24 -15.54 -8.19 9.23
C ARG A 24 -16.18 -6.84 8.92
N SER A 25 -15.39 -5.76 8.85
CA SER A 25 -15.89 -4.41 8.60
C SER A 25 -16.58 -4.25 7.22
N PRO A 26 -15.94 -4.57 6.07
CA PRO A 26 -16.58 -4.47 4.77
C PRO A 26 -17.76 -5.43 4.62
N VAL A 27 -17.69 -6.63 5.21
CA VAL A 27 -18.82 -7.57 5.25
C VAL A 27 -20.00 -7.00 6.03
N ALA A 28 -19.75 -6.36 7.17
CA ALA A 28 -20.80 -5.70 7.96
C ALA A 28 -21.43 -4.53 7.19
N ALA A 29 -20.63 -3.74 6.46
CA ALA A 29 -21.13 -2.65 5.62
C ALA A 29 -22.03 -3.14 4.47
N LEU A 30 -21.61 -4.21 3.79
CA LEU A 30 -22.43 -4.89 2.77
C LEU A 30 -23.74 -5.40 3.35
N ARG A 31 -23.68 -6.07 4.52
CA ARG A 31 -24.85 -6.60 5.20
C ARG A 31 -25.82 -5.49 5.60
N GLN A 32 -25.34 -4.43 6.22
CA GLN A 32 -26.15 -3.27 6.59
C GLN A 32 -26.82 -2.65 5.35
N THR A 33 -26.08 -2.48 4.26
CA THR A 33 -26.60 -1.93 3.00
C THR A 33 -27.73 -2.80 2.44
N ALA A 34 -27.56 -4.13 2.45
CA ALA A 34 -28.59 -5.07 2.02
C ALA A 34 -29.82 -5.06 2.95
N GLU A 35 -29.63 -5.01 4.27
CA GLU A 35 -30.72 -4.95 5.25
C GLU A 35 -31.57 -3.68 5.08
N VAL A 36 -30.95 -2.52 4.88
CA VAL A 36 -31.69 -1.26 4.64
C VAL A 36 -32.46 -1.31 3.32
N ALA A 37 -31.88 -1.90 2.27
CA ALA A 37 -32.54 -2.03 0.96
C ALA A 37 -33.77 -2.96 1.02
N LEU A 38 -33.68 -4.05 1.77
CA LEU A 38 -34.80 -4.97 1.97
C LEU A 38 -35.90 -4.36 2.83
N ALA A 39 -35.55 -3.64 3.90
CA ALA A 39 -36.51 -3.04 4.81
C ALA A 39 -37.18 -1.78 4.23
N HIS A 40 -36.52 -1.06 3.33
CA HIS A 40 -37.01 0.18 2.76
C HIS A 40 -36.70 0.29 1.25
N PRO A 41 -37.37 -0.50 0.39
CA PRO A 41 -37.09 -0.54 -1.05
C PRO A 41 -37.16 0.83 -1.73
N ASP A 42 -38.03 1.72 -1.25
CA ASP A 42 -38.24 3.05 -1.84
C ASP A 42 -37.21 4.10 -1.37
N ARG A 43 -36.37 3.77 -0.37
CA ARG A 43 -35.40 4.73 0.22
C ARG A 43 -33.99 4.61 -0.32
N LEU A 44 -33.66 3.50 -0.97
CA LEU A 44 -32.32 3.25 -1.51
C LEU A 44 -32.39 3.24 -3.03
N ASP A 45 -31.79 4.27 -3.62
CA ASP A 45 -31.48 4.30 -5.05
C ASP A 45 -30.60 3.09 -5.40
N SER A 46 -31.02 2.33 -6.41
CA SER A 46 -30.31 1.14 -6.91
C SER A 46 -28.88 1.47 -7.34
N VAL A 47 -28.65 2.68 -7.85
CA VAL A 47 -27.31 3.16 -8.20
C VAL A 47 -26.42 3.30 -6.97
N ARG A 48 -26.94 3.85 -5.87
CA ARG A 48 -26.19 4.01 -4.61
C ARG A 48 -25.88 2.66 -3.96
N LEU A 49 -26.84 1.72 -4.00
CA LEU A 49 -26.62 0.35 -3.54
C LEU A 49 -25.54 -0.35 -4.36
N ALA A 50 -25.67 -0.35 -5.69
CA ALA A 50 -24.68 -0.96 -6.59
C ALA A 50 -23.30 -0.33 -6.42
N THR A 51 -23.22 0.99 -6.24
CA THR A 51 -21.97 1.70 -5.97
C THR A 51 -21.32 1.23 -4.68
N THR A 52 -22.10 1.12 -3.59
CA THR A 52 -21.58 0.66 -2.29
C THR A 52 -21.10 -0.78 -2.38
N VAL A 53 -21.88 -1.66 -3.00
CA VAL A 53 -21.51 -3.07 -3.20
C VAL A 53 -20.23 -3.20 -4.02
N ALA A 54 -20.12 -2.44 -5.12
CA ALA A 54 -18.93 -2.43 -5.95
C ALA A 54 -17.68 -1.96 -5.19
N GLN A 55 -17.80 -0.87 -4.43
CA GLN A 55 -16.71 -0.32 -3.62
C GLN A 55 -16.23 -1.32 -2.55
N GLU A 56 -17.15 -1.91 -1.80
CA GLU A 56 -16.80 -2.89 -0.76
C GLU A 56 -16.26 -4.20 -1.36
N SER A 57 -16.73 -4.61 -2.54
CA SER A 57 -16.20 -5.78 -3.26
C SER A 57 -14.75 -5.57 -3.71
N VAL A 58 -14.44 -4.39 -4.26
CA VAL A 58 -13.07 -4.00 -4.62
C VAL A 58 -12.18 -3.96 -3.38
N ARG A 59 -12.69 -3.39 -2.28
CA ARG A 59 -11.96 -3.35 -1.00
C ARG A 59 -11.66 -4.75 -0.46
N LEU A 60 -12.66 -5.64 -0.44
CA LEU A 60 -12.50 -7.05 -0.03
C LEU A 60 -11.48 -7.78 -0.89
N GLY A 61 -11.55 -7.63 -2.22
CA GLY A 61 -10.60 -8.21 -3.16
C GLY A 61 -9.16 -7.77 -2.85
N GLY A 62 -8.94 -6.46 -2.70
CA GLY A 62 -7.63 -5.92 -2.35
C GLY A 62 -7.09 -6.40 -1.00
N LEU A 63 -7.96 -6.56 0.00
CA LEU A 63 -7.58 -7.15 1.30
C LEU A 63 -7.15 -8.60 1.14
N ILE A 64 -7.96 -9.43 0.48
CA ILE A 64 -7.66 -10.86 0.26
C ILE A 64 -6.34 -11.03 -0.50
N GLU A 65 -6.16 -10.29 -1.59
CA GLU A 65 -4.92 -10.33 -2.37
C GLU A 65 -3.71 -9.86 -1.55
N GLY A 66 -3.89 -8.88 -0.66
CA GLY A 66 -2.86 -8.38 0.25
C GLY A 66 -2.43 -9.44 1.26
N LEU A 67 -3.41 -10.09 1.88
CA LEU A 67 -3.20 -11.18 2.83
C LEU A 67 -2.49 -12.37 2.17
N LEU A 68 -2.91 -12.76 0.97
CA LEU A 68 -2.28 -13.86 0.22
C LEU A 68 -0.83 -13.53 -0.17
N LEU A 69 -0.55 -12.30 -0.58
CA LEU A 69 0.81 -11.85 -0.89
C LEU A 69 1.70 -11.94 0.35
N LEU A 70 1.22 -11.39 1.48
CA LEU A 70 1.96 -11.39 2.74
C LEU A 70 2.21 -12.81 3.27
N ALA A 71 1.21 -13.69 3.19
CA ALA A 71 1.37 -15.09 3.57
C ALA A 71 2.43 -15.80 2.71
N ARG A 72 2.44 -15.56 1.39
CA ARG A 72 3.47 -16.12 0.49
C ARG A 72 4.86 -15.55 0.77
N ALA A 73 4.95 -14.26 1.10
CA ALA A 73 6.21 -13.61 1.44
C ALA A 73 6.84 -14.19 2.71
N ASP A 74 6.06 -14.45 3.76
CA ASP A 74 6.55 -15.05 5.02
C ASP A 74 7.16 -16.44 4.83
N GLU A 75 6.61 -17.20 3.90
CA GLU A 75 7.03 -18.57 3.64
C GLU A 75 8.19 -18.63 2.63
N ALA A 76 8.75 -17.48 2.23
CA ALA A 76 9.70 -17.33 1.15
C ALA A 76 9.21 -17.97 -0.17
N ARG A 77 7.89 -18.00 -0.37
CA ARG A 77 7.19 -18.58 -1.53
C ARG A 77 6.76 -17.52 -2.55
N LEU A 78 7.11 -16.26 -2.35
CA LEU A 78 6.84 -15.22 -3.33
C LEU A 78 7.77 -15.41 -4.54
N VAL A 79 7.23 -15.94 -5.63
CA VAL A 79 7.96 -16.09 -6.89
C VAL A 79 7.91 -14.76 -7.63
N VAL A 80 9.09 -14.19 -7.90
CA VAL A 80 9.26 -12.95 -8.67
C VAL A 80 9.46 -13.33 -10.13
N THR A 81 8.57 -12.87 -11.01
CA THR A 81 8.75 -13.04 -12.45
C THR A 81 9.67 -11.94 -12.97
N ALA A 82 10.97 -12.16 -12.85
CA ALA A 82 11.97 -11.15 -13.16
C ALA A 82 12.07 -10.86 -14.67
N ALA A 83 11.81 -9.62 -15.06
CA ALA A 83 12.02 -9.08 -16.40
C ALA A 83 12.61 -7.65 -16.30
N PRO A 84 13.21 -7.11 -17.38
CA PRO A 84 13.55 -5.69 -17.42
C PRO A 84 12.29 -4.82 -17.24
N VAL A 85 12.34 -3.88 -16.30
CA VAL A 85 11.24 -2.96 -15.97
C VAL A 85 11.78 -1.54 -15.88
N ASP A 86 11.17 -0.63 -16.64
CA ASP A 86 11.44 0.81 -16.58
C ASP A 86 10.59 1.44 -15.46
N LEU A 87 11.23 1.83 -14.35
CA LEU A 87 10.55 2.32 -13.16
C LEU A 87 9.93 3.70 -13.35
N ASP A 88 10.53 4.51 -14.21
CA ASP A 88 9.99 5.80 -14.60
C ASP A 88 8.64 5.67 -15.33
N ASP A 89 8.45 4.64 -16.15
CA ASP A 89 7.16 4.38 -16.79
C ASP A 89 6.07 4.09 -15.76
N LEU A 90 6.37 3.26 -14.75
CA LEU A 90 5.46 3.00 -13.64
C LEU A 90 5.15 4.28 -12.85
N ALA A 91 6.16 5.09 -12.55
CA ALA A 91 6.00 6.36 -11.85
C ALA A 91 5.12 7.33 -12.65
N LEU A 92 5.38 7.49 -13.94
CA LEU A 92 4.65 8.40 -14.82
C LEU A 92 3.21 7.95 -15.06
N LEU A 93 2.94 6.64 -15.08
CA LEU A 93 1.59 6.11 -15.15
C LEU A 93 0.77 6.52 -13.92
N GLU A 94 1.33 6.39 -12.72
CA GLU A 94 0.67 6.81 -11.48
C GLU A 94 0.53 8.34 -11.40
N VAL A 95 1.52 9.10 -11.86
CA VAL A 95 1.41 10.57 -11.98
C VAL A 95 0.23 10.97 -12.89
N ARG A 96 0.06 10.31 -14.04
CA ARG A 96 -1.09 10.56 -14.93
C ARG A 96 -2.41 10.30 -14.22
N ARG A 97 -2.57 9.13 -13.59
CA ARG A 97 -3.76 8.78 -12.81
C ARG A 97 -4.08 9.81 -11.71
N LEU A 98 -3.06 10.26 -10.99
CA LEU A 98 -3.21 11.27 -9.94
C LEU A 98 -3.72 12.61 -10.52
N ARG A 99 -3.16 13.05 -11.64
CA ARG A 99 -3.60 14.28 -12.31
C ARG A 99 -5.03 14.17 -12.84
N ASP A 100 -5.40 13.03 -13.40
CA ASP A 100 -6.76 12.76 -13.88
C ASP A 100 -7.80 12.77 -12.75
N SER A 101 -7.37 12.49 -11.52
CA SER A 101 -8.20 12.59 -10.30
C SER A 101 -8.08 13.94 -9.57
N GLY A 102 -7.42 14.93 -10.18
CA GLY A 102 -7.29 16.29 -9.64
C GLY A 102 -6.25 16.43 -8.53
N VAL A 103 -5.36 15.45 -8.35
CA VAL A 103 -4.27 15.53 -7.36
C VAL A 103 -3.11 16.33 -7.92
N LEU A 104 -2.65 17.34 -7.16
CA LEU A 104 -1.42 18.08 -7.48
C LEU A 104 -0.21 17.19 -7.19
N VAL A 105 0.52 16.81 -8.24
CA VAL A 105 1.70 15.94 -8.14
C VAL A 105 2.88 16.49 -8.94
N ASP A 106 4.00 16.69 -8.24
CA ASP A 106 5.29 16.98 -8.84
C ASP A 106 5.97 15.68 -9.27
N ALA A 107 6.47 15.65 -10.51
CA ALA A 107 7.17 14.52 -11.11
C ALA A 107 8.53 14.93 -11.69
N SER A 108 9.03 16.13 -11.34
CA SER A 108 10.31 16.66 -11.82
C SER A 108 11.51 15.82 -11.37
N GLY A 109 11.37 15.05 -10.29
CA GLY A 109 12.36 14.10 -9.80
C GLY A 109 12.25 12.68 -10.36
N VAL A 110 11.46 12.46 -11.42
CA VAL A 110 11.41 11.19 -12.14
C VAL A 110 12.46 11.19 -13.25
N SER A 111 13.41 10.27 -13.16
CA SER A 111 14.47 10.04 -14.13
C SER A 111 14.45 8.59 -14.62
N PRO A 112 14.92 8.30 -15.84
CA PRO A 112 14.94 6.94 -16.38
C PRO A 112 15.77 5.98 -15.54
N VAL A 113 15.16 4.88 -15.10
CA VAL A 113 15.81 3.84 -14.29
C VAL A 113 15.23 2.48 -14.62
N GLN A 114 16.09 1.56 -15.06
CA GLN A 114 15.70 0.19 -15.35
C GLN A 114 16.19 -0.79 -14.28
N VAL A 115 15.35 -1.75 -13.91
CA VAL A 115 15.66 -2.83 -12.97
C VAL A 115 15.24 -4.17 -13.53
N VAL A 116 15.76 -5.27 -12.97
CA VAL A 116 15.26 -6.62 -13.24
C VAL A 116 14.32 -7.02 -12.10
N ALA A 117 13.02 -7.03 -12.37
CA ALA A 117 11.98 -7.15 -11.36
C ALA A 117 10.67 -7.70 -11.92
N ASP A 118 9.71 -7.97 -11.03
CA ASP A 118 8.33 -8.25 -11.41
C ASP A 118 7.53 -6.94 -11.47
N GLU A 119 7.17 -6.54 -12.70
CA GLU A 119 6.49 -5.28 -12.98
C GLU A 119 5.17 -5.16 -12.22
N ALA A 120 4.38 -6.23 -12.15
CA ALA A 120 3.08 -6.22 -11.50
C ALA A 120 3.22 -6.02 -9.99
N LEU A 121 4.24 -6.65 -9.37
CA LEU A 121 4.53 -6.43 -7.96
C LEU A 121 5.04 -5.00 -7.70
N LEU A 122 5.97 -4.47 -8.49
CA LEU A 122 6.45 -3.09 -8.29
C LEU A 122 5.37 -2.04 -8.53
N SER A 123 4.54 -2.23 -9.55
CA SER A 123 3.35 -1.40 -9.81
C SER A 123 2.40 -1.41 -8.61
N ARG A 124 2.16 -2.60 -8.03
CA ARG A 124 1.37 -2.74 -6.81
C ARG A 124 2.00 -2.05 -5.60
N ALA A 125 3.32 -2.14 -5.43
CA ALA A 125 4.02 -1.45 -4.35
C ALA A 125 3.88 0.08 -4.50
N LEU A 126 4.14 0.61 -5.69
CA LEU A 126 3.97 2.04 -5.98
C LEU A 126 2.53 2.48 -5.74
N ARG A 127 1.55 1.71 -6.21
CA ARG A 127 0.13 2.01 -6.00
C ARG A 127 -0.22 2.11 -4.51
N ASN A 128 0.27 1.19 -3.69
CA ASN A 128 0.07 1.25 -2.24
C ASN A 128 0.70 2.49 -1.60
N LEU A 129 1.91 2.88 -2.04
CA LEU A 129 2.56 4.11 -1.58
C LEU A 129 1.77 5.35 -1.96
N VAL A 130 1.36 5.44 -3.22
CA VAL A 130 0.58 6.56 -3.75
C VAL A 130 -0.77 6.66 -3.06
N ASP A 131 -1.52 5.56 -2.94
CA ASP A 131 -2.83 5.58 -2.30
C ASP A 131 -2.72 5.92 -0.79
N ASN A 132 -1.62 5.53 -0.14
CA ASN A 132 -1.31 5.97 1.23
C ASN A 132 -1.04 7.48 1.28
N ALA A 133 -0.17 7.99 0.42
CA ALA A 133 0.17 9.41 0.36
C ALA A 133 -1.07 10.27 0.02
N VAL A 134 -1.90 9.83 -0.94
CA VAL A 134 -3.20 10.44 -1.28
C VAL A 134 -4.10 10.54 -0.04
N ARG A 135 -4.16 9.52 0.80
CA ARG A 135 -5.02 9.55 1.99
C ARG A 135 -4.57 10.59 3.02
N HIS A 136 -3.25 10.79 3.17
CA HIS A 136 -2.69 11.58 4.25
C HIS A 136 -2.24 13.00 3.86
N ARG A 137 -2.10 13.27 2.56
CA ARG A 137 -1.72 14.61 2.06
C ARG A 137 -2.68 15.69 2.52
N VAL A 138 -2.18 16.90 2.63
CA VAL A 138 -2.99 18.11 2.77
C VAL A 138 -3.40 18.62 1.39
N SER A 139 -2.44 18.77 0.48
CA SER A 139 -2.71 19.38 -0.83
C SER A 139 -1.98 18.73 -2.00
N ARG A 140 -0.76 18.22 -1.80
CA ARG A 140 0.12 17.84 -2.90
C ARG A 140 1.02 16.66 -2.59
N LEU A 141 1.50 16.04 -3.65
CA LEU A 141 2.44 14.93 -3.62
C LEU A 141 3.67 15.24 -4.49
N ALA A 142 4.76 14.52 -4.25
CA ALA A 142 5.84 14.39 -5.23
C ALA A 142 6.21 12.92 -5.43
N LEU A 143 6.45 12.52 -6.68
CA LEU A 143 6.99 11.22 -7.04
C LEU A 143 8.40 11.40 -7.57
N THR A 144 9.33 10.59 -7.07
CA THR A 144 10.72 10.59 -7.54
C THR A 144 11.15 9.18 -7.92
N CYS A 145 11.89 9.07 -9.02
CA CYS A 145 12.50 7.84 -9.49
C CYS A 145 13.94 8.18 -9.89
N ARG A 146 14.93 7.55 -9.25
CA ARG A 146 16.34 7.81 -9.55
C ARG A 146 17.21 6.60 -9.22
N SER A 147 18.41 6.57 -9.79
CA SER A 147 19.50 5.74 -9.28
C SER A 147 20.20 6.41 -8.09
N ASP A 148 20.59 5.61 -7.12
CA ASP A 148 21.40 5.99 -5.96
C ASP A 148 22.46 4.90 -5.72
N GLY A 149 23.65 5.12 -6.28
CA GLY A 149 24.72 4.11 -6.29
C GLY A 149 24.32 2.85 -7.05
N ALA A 150 24.21 1.73 -6.35
CA ALA A 150 23.84 0.42 -6.90
C ALA A 150 22.34 0.11 -6.78
N GLU A 151 21.53 1.07 -6.33
CA GLU A 151 20.10 0.88 -6.07
C GLU A 151 19.27 1.81 -6.95
N ALA A 152 18.11 1.32 -7.39
CA ALA A 152 17.02 2.14 -7.88
C ALA A 152 16.17 2.58 -6.69
N VAL A 153 15.77 3.84 -6.68
CA VAL A 153 14.97 4.46 -5.62
C VAL A 153 13.70 5.02 -6.22
N LEU A 154 12.56 4.45 -5.81
CA LEU A 154 11.23 4.95 -6.09
C LEU A 154 10.67 5.54 -4.79
N ALA A 155 10.38 6.83 -4.75
CA ALA A 155 9.86 7.48 -3.55
C ALA A 155 8.60 8.29 -3.80
N VAL A 156 7.73 8.27 -2.80
CA VAL A 156 6.52 9.10 -2.72
C VAL A 156 6.64 10.01 -1.51
N ASP A 157 6.41 11.29 -1.75
CA ASP A 157 6.43 12.37 -0.76
C ASP A 157 5.04 12.99 -0.65
N ASP A 158 4.60 13.28 0.58
CA ASP A 158 3.37 14.03 0.86
C ASP A 158 3.62 15.25 1.76
N ASP A 159 2.67 16.19 1.76
CA ASP A 159 2.62 17.35 2.66
C ASP A 159 1.69 17.13 3.87
N GLY A 160 1.47 15.86 4.24
CA GLY A 160 0.63 15.43 5.36
C GLY A 160 1.26 15.65 6.74
N PRO A 161 0.72 15.02 7.79
CA PRO A 161 1.26 15.12 9.15
C PRO A 161 2.62 14.44 9.34
N GLY A 162 3.08 13.65 8.36
CA GLY A 162 4.30 12.86 8.47
C GLY A 162 4.13 11.61 9.33
N ILE A 163 5.25 10.95 9.60
CA ILE A 163 5.34 9.76 10.45
C ILE A 163 6.39 10.03 11.53
N PRO A 164 6.03 9.97 12.83
CA PRO A 164 6.97 10.16 13.93
C PRO A 164 8.14 9.17 13.83
N ASP A 165 9.35 9.63 14.17
CA ASP A 165 10.58 8.83 14.03
C ASP A 165 10.49 7.47 14.72
N ALA A 166 9.90 7.41 15.92
CA ALA A 166 9.72 6.18 16.69
C ALA A 166 8.77 5.15 16.04
N GLU A 167 7.95 5.58 15.09
CA GLU A 167 6.95 4.74 14.42
C GLU A 167 7.38 4.30 13.02
N ARG A 168 8.45 4.86 12.46
CA ARG A 168 8.86 4.65 11.05
C ARG A 168 9.15 3.19 10.68
N GLU A 169 9.66 2.42 11.63
CA GLU A 169 9.86 0.98 11.44
C GLU A 169 8.55 0.20 11.64
N ARG A 170 7.78 0.58 12.66
CA ARG A 170 6.53 -0.10 13.05
C ARG A 170 5.44 0.02 12.00
N VAL A 171 5.35 1.16 11.29
CA VAL A 171 4.35 1.35 10.22
C VAL A 171 4.53 0.41 9.02
N LEU A 172 5.68 -0.27 8.91
CA LEU A 172 5.92 -1.31 7.91
C LEU A 172 5.42 -2.68 8.36
N GLU A 173 5.05 -2.83 9.64
CA GLU A 173 4.41 -4.04 10.14
C GLU A 173 2.94 -4.11 9.75
N ARG A 174 2.39 -5.32 9.72
CA ARG A 174 1.01 -5.57 9.29
C ARG A 174 0.02 -5.03 10.30
N PHE A 175 -1.06 -4.46 9.79
CA PHE A 175 -2.19 -3.94 10.58
C PHE A 175 -1.80 -2.81 11.55
N VAL A 176 -0.57 -2.28 11.45
CA VAL A 176 -0.16 -1.11 12.21
C VAL A 176 -0.82 0.13 11.62
N ARG A 177 -1.47 0.88 12.49
CA ARG A 177 -2.12 2.16 12.18
C ARG A 177 -1.71 3.16 13.26
N LEU A 178 -1.34 4.36 12.84
CA LEU A 178 -1.00 5.44 13.77
C LEU A 178 -2.27 5.99 14.42
N ASP A 179 -2.20 6.27 15.72
CA ASP A 179 -3.35 6.70 16.52
C ASP A 179 -3.92 8.05 16.06
N GLU A 180 -3.06 8.93 15.54
CA GLU A 180 -3.42 10.23 14.95
C GLU A 180 -4.23 10.09 13.64
N GLY A 181 -4.20 8.91 13.00
CA GLY A 181 -4.98 8.59 11.80
C GLY A 181 -6.42 8.15 12.09
N ARG A 182 -6.74 7.71 13.32
CA ARG A 182 -8.04 7.07 13.63
C ARG A 182 -9.26 7.97 13.41
N ALA A 183 -9.11 9.30 13.49
CA ALA A 183 -10.21 10.26 13.30
C ALA A 183 -10.46 10.62 11.81
N ARG A 184 -9.49 10.40 10.92
CA ARG A 184 -9.60 10.68 9.47
C ARG A 184 -9.64 9.41 8.60
N ASP A 185 -9.21 8.26 9.14
CA ASP A 185 -9.12 7.00 8.41
C ASP A 185 -10.41 6.18 8.50
N ALA A 186 -11.35 6.44 7.60
CA ALA A 186 -12.50 5.56 7.38
C ALA A 186 -12.16 4.27 6.59
N GLY A 187 -10.89 4.00 6.20
CA GLY A 187 -10.63 2.91 5.24
C GLY A 187 -9.24 2.27 5.12
N GLY A 188 -8.23 2.68 5.87
CA GLY A 188 -6.89 2.06 5.78
C GLY A 188 -6.78 0.79 6.63
N SER A 189 -6.46 -0.36 6.03
CA SER A 189 -6.32 -1.65 6.74
C SER A 189 -4.98 -1.86 7.46
N GLY A 190 -4.05 -0.91 7.34
CA GLY A 190 -2.67 -1.08 7.84
C GLY A 190 -1.87 -2.15 7.09
N LEU A 191 -2.33 -2.62 5.93
CA LEU A 191 -1.61 -3.61 5.11
C LEU A 191 -0.75 -2.98 4.01
N GLY A 192 -1.04 -1.74 3.58
CA GLY A 192 -0.41 -1.13 2.41
C GLY A 192 1.11 -1.10 2.50
N LEU A 193 1.66 -0.51 3.56
CA LEU A 193 3.11 -0.41 3.75
C LEU A 193 3.76 -1.77 4.03
N ALA A 194 3.07 -2.69 4.70
CA ALA A 194 3.56 -4.05 4.88
C ALA A 194 3.68 -4.83 3.56
N ILE A 195 2.72 -4.62 2.64
CA ILE A 195 2.78 -5.18 1.28
C ILE A 195 3.98 -4.61 0.53
N VAL A 196 4.19 -3.29 0.62
CA VAL A 196 5.36 -2.62 0.00
C VAL A 196 6.66 -3.20 0.55
N ALA A 197 6.77 -3.38 1.87
CA ALA A 197 7.94 -3.98 2.51
C ALA A 197 8.19 -5.42 2.04
N GLY A 198 7.14 -6.24 1.96
CA GLY A 198 7.23 -7.60 1.44
C GLY A 198 7.66 -7.67 -0.04
N ILE A 199 7.13 -6.77 -0.87
CA ILE A 199 7.50 -6.68 -2.28
C ILE A 199 8.96 -6.23 -2.44
N ALA A 200 9.38 -5.19 -1.72
CA ALA A 200 10.76 -4.72 -1.75
C ALA A 200 11.73 -5.83 -1.32
N ALA A 201 11.42 -6.53 -0.23
CA ALA A 201 12.24 -7.64 0.27
C ALA A 201 12.35 -8.80 -0.75
N ALA A 202 11.26 -9.13 -1.43
CA ALA A 202 11.26 -10.16 -2.49
C ALA A 202 12.15 -9.80 -3.68
N HIS A 203 12.38 -8.50 -3.92
CA HIS A 203 13.30 -7.99 -4.93
C HIS A 203 14.73 -7.75 -4.38
N GLY A 204 15.05 -8.24 -3.18
CA GLY A 204 16.36 -8.02 -2.54
C GLY A 204 16.57 -6.58 -2.07
N GLY A 205 15.49 -5.82 -1.97
CA GLY A 205 15.46 -4.41 -1.58
C GLY A 205 14.95 -4.16 -0.16
N ARG A 206 14.66 -2.90 0.13
CA ARG A 206 14.08 -2.46 1.42
C ARG A 206 13.18 -1.24 1.24
N VAL A 207 12.42 -0.94 2.29
CA VAL A 207 11.64 0.30 2.41
C VAL A 207 12.28 1.20 3.44
N ILE A 208 12.38 2.50 3.15
CA ILE A 208 12.84 3.52 4.08
C ILE A 208 11.72 4.54 4.26
N VAL A 209 11.35 4.82 5.51
CA VAL A 209 10.40 5.87 5.86
C VAL A 209 11.18 7.04 6.46
N GLY A 210 10.86 8.25 6.05
CA GLY A 210 11.52 9.48 6.48
C GLY A 210 10.60 10.69 6.43
N GLY A 211 11.15 11.87 6.74
CA GLY A 211 10.47 13.15 6.54
C GLY A 211 10.58 13.62 5.09
N SER A 212 9.53 14.27 4.58
CA SER A 212 9.54 14.91 3.28
C SER A 212 9.93 16.39 3.38
N ALA A 213 10.61 16.90 2.36
CA ALA A 213 10.80 18.34 2.16
C ALA A 213 9.47 19.10 1.97
N LEU A 214 8.38 18.39 1.65
CA LEU A 214 7.03 18.95 1.58
C LEU A 214 6.40 19.18 2.96
N GLY A 215 7.00 18.66 4.03
CA GLY A 215 6.55 18.78 5.42
C GLY A 215 5.89 17.51 5.99
N GLY A 216 5.54 16.53 5.13
CA GLY A 216 4.91 15.27 5.54
C GLY A 216 5.86 14.07 5.51
N ALA A 217 5.37 12.94 5.03
CA ALA A 217 6.14 11.70 4.98
C ALA A 217 6.83 11.49 3.63
N ARG A 218 8.00 10.86 3.66
CA ARG A 218 8.68 10.31 2.49
C ARG A 218 8.81 8.81 2.68
N VAL A 219 8.34 8.03 1.71
CA VAL A 219 8.50 6.58 1.71
C VAL A 219 9.25 6.17 0.45
N GLU A 220 10.41 5.54 0.63
CA GLU A 220 11.28 5.07 -0.45
C GLU A 220 11.25 3.55 -0.54
N VAL A 221 11.00 3.00 -1.73
CA VAL A 221 11.33 1.62 -2.10
C VAL A 221 12.69 1.65 -2.79
N ARG A 222 13.63 0.90 -2.22
CA ARG A 222 14.97 0.72 -2.77
C ARG A 222 15.15 -0.72 -3.23
N VAL A 223 15.49 -0.92 -4.49
CA VAL A 223 15.78 -2.24 -5.06
C VAL A 223 17.12 -2.21 -5.79
N PRO A 224 17.87 -3.33 -5.86
CA PRO A 224 19.12 -3.37 -6.60
C PRO A 224 18.91 -3.01 -8.07
N LEU A 225 19.83 -2.23 -8.64
CA LEU A 225 19.89 -2.05 -10.09
C LEU A 225 20.21 -3.39 -10.77
N ALA A 226 19.74 -3.56 -12.00
CA ALA A 226 20.25 -4.62 -12.86
C ALA A 226 21.78 -4.43 -12.95
N ARG A 227 22.56 -5.45 -12.56
CA ARG A 227 23.98 -5.44 -12.87
C ARG A 227 24.07 -5.46 -14.39
N GLY A 228 24.64 -4.39 -14.97
CA GLY A 228 25.01 -4.35 -16.38
C GLY A 228 25.98 -5.46 -16.76
#